data_AF-A0AAJ1SVF1-F1
#
_entry.id   AF-A0AAJ1SVF1-F1
#
_cell.length_a   1.000
_cell.length_b   1.000
_cell.length_c   1.000
_cell.angle_alpha   90.00
_cell.angle_beta   90.00
_cell.angle_gamma   90.00
#
_symmetry.space_group_name_H-M   'P 1'
#
loop_
_entity.id
_entity.type
_entity.pdbx_description
1 polymer ?
#
loop_
_entity_poly.entity_id
_entity_poly.type
_entity_poly.pdbx_seq_one_letter_code
_entity_poly.pdbx_strand_id
1 'polypeptide(L)'
;MVEKTAILLLRTYLDIPKGTGNTVSNYLDDIVEAGSVNATKMNKLKNAIQNNTFSVDELSEIRKKMSDLGITKEYNEALIKLDFGKYLRGLIGAPPTAMIDPHAHHILFKKGLRQKQQELVREGQEILRKYGIDPIIGKENLVWAPNRIAGQHGIERLQHIIDKLKAVDSFGGTREKMVEMLKLLGEEAASMK
;
A
#
# COMPACT_ATOMS: atom_id res chain seq x y z
N MET A 1 11.16 -29.28 42.33
CA MET A 1 10.12 -28.39 42.88
C MET A 1 10.86 -27.11 43.30
N VAL A 2 10.61 -25.90 42.81
CA VAL A 2 9.54 -25.28 42.00
C VAL A 2 10.23 -24.16 41.18
N GLU A 3 10.04 -23.91 39.87
CA GLU A 3 9.23 -24.55 38.82
C GLU A 3 9.87 -24.36 37.41
N LYS A 4 9.08 -24.22 36.33
CA LYS A 4 9.51 -23.80 34.98
C LYS A 4 8.44 -22.92 34.30
N THR A 5 8.48 -21.59 34.43
CA THR A 5 7.48 -20.72 33.75
C THR A 5 8.02 -19.36 33.31
N ALA A 6 8.77 -19.34 32.21
CA ALA A 6 9.15 -18.10 31.52
C ALA A 6 9.32 -18.26 29.98
N ILE A 7 8.68 -19.28 29.38
CA ILE A 7 8.72 -19.53 27.93
C ILE A 7 7.28 -19.56 27.35
N LEU A 8 6.52 -18.47 27.52
CA LEU A 8 5.24 -18.30 26.81
C LEU A 8 4.71 -16.85 26.81
N LEU A 9 5.41 -15.88 26.21
CA LEU A 9 4.83 -14.52 26.04
C LEU A 9 5.42 -13.68 24.88
N LEU A 10 5.85 -14.31 23.78
CA LEU A 10 6.38 -13.62 22.59
C LEU A 10 5.99 -14.28 21.25
N ARG A 11 4.76 -14.84 21.17
CA ARG A 11 4.24 -15.52 19.97
C ARG A 11 2.76 -15.24 19.66
N THR A 12 2.32 -13.99 19.82
CA THR A 12 0.97 -13.53 19.46
C THR A 12 0.98 -12.25 18.64
N TYR A 13 1.66 -12.30 17.49
CA TYR A 13 1.44 -11.43 16.32
C TYR A 13 1.62 -12.26 15.05
N LEU A 14 0.86 -13.37 14.97
CA LEU A 14 0.59 -14.02 13.69
C LEU A 14 -0.65 -13.34 13.12
N ASP A 15 -0.46 -12.58 12.03
CA ASP A 15 -1.54 -11.91 11.30
C ASP A 15 -2.63 -12.93 10.93
N ILE A 16 -3.89 -12.56 11.19
CA ILE A 16 -5.06 -13.43 10.99
C ILE A 16 -5.20 -13.76 9.49
N PRO A 17 -5.24 -15.04 9.08
CA PRO A 17 -5.49 -15.40 7.69
C PRO A 17 -6.97 -15.14 7.33
N LYS A 18 -7.27 -13.92 6.88
CA LYS A 18 -8.56 -13.59 6.26
C LYS A 18 -8.60 -14.04 4.79
N GLY A 19 -8.52 -15.34 4.58
CA GLY A 19 -8.94 -15.96 3.33
C GLY A 19 -10.43 -16.27 3.40
N THR A 20 -11.30 -15.34 2.95
CA THR A 20 -12.68 -15.74 2.62
C THR A 20 -12.59 -16.60 1.37
N GLY A 21 -13.16 -17.82 1.37
CA GLY A 21 -12.91 -18.89 0.39
C GLY A 21 -13.32 -18.68 -1.08
N ASN A 22 -13.31 -17.44 -1.57
CA ASN A 22 -13.31 -17.12 -2.99
C ASN A 22 -11.88 -17.22 -3.53
N THR A 23 -11.60 -18.19 -4.40
CA THR A 23 -10.32 -18.24 -5.11
C THR A 23 -10.10 -16.96 -5.93
N VAL A 24 -8.84 -16.53 -6.06
CA VAL A 24 -8.44 -15.38 -6.87
C VAL A 24 -9.05 -15.43 -8.28
N SER A 25 -9.10 -16.62 -8.90
CA SER A 25 -9.73 -16.87 -10.21
C SER A 25 -11.13 -16.27 -10.34
N ASN A 26 -11.98 -16.35 -9.31
CA ASN A 26 -13.38 -15.89 -9.33
C ASN A 26 -13.54 -14.36 -9.55
N TYR A 27 -12.44 -13.61 -9.51
CA TYR A 27 -12.35 -12.19 -9.83
C TYR A 27 -11.58 -11.88 -11.12
N LEU A 28 -10.79 -12.83 -11.63
CA LEU A 28 -9.91 -12.67 -12.79
C LEU A 28 -10.43 -13.36 -14.05
N ASP A 29 -11.31 -14.36 -13.91
CA ASP A 29 -11.98 -15.02 -15.03
C ASP A 29 -12.78 -13.97 -15.84
N ASP A 30 -12.58 -13.95 -17.15
CA ASP A 30 -13.09 -12.96 -18.12
C ASP A 30 -12.84 -11.49 -17.75
N ILE A 31 -11.79 -11.18 -16.97
CA ILE A 31 -11.42 -9.77 -16.71
C ILE A 31 -10.90 -9.07 -17.98
N VAL A 32 -10.42 -9.84 -18.96
CA VAL A 32 -10.22 -9.43 -20.35
C VAL A 32 -11.13 -10.28 -21.23
N GLU A 33 -11.96 -9.63 -22.03
CA GLU A 33 -12.97 -10.23 -22.89
C GLU A 33 -12.88 -9.57 -24.27
N ALA A 34 -12.81 -10.36 -25.35
CA ALA A 34 -12.59 -9.88 -26.72
C ALA A 34 -11.43 -8.85 -26.86
N GLY A 35 -10.36 -9.00 -26.07
CA GLY A 35 -9.20 -8.10 -26.06
C GLY A 35 -9.39 -6.77 -25.29
N SER A 36 -10.51 -6.59 -24.59
CA SER A 36 -10.81 -5.39 -23.79
C SER A 36 -11.01 -5.72 -22.30
N VAL A 37 -10.67 -4.80 -21.40
CA VAL A 37 -10.90 -4.98 -19.95
C VAL A 37 -12.40 -4.90 -19.64
N ASN A 38 -12.95 -5.95 -19.01
CA ASN A 38 -14.32 -5.96 -18.55
C ASN A 38 -14.48 -5.07 -17.30
N ALA A 39 -15.03 -3.87 -17.49
CA ALA A 39 -15.14 -2.84 -16.45
C ALA A 39 -15.97 -3.27 -15.23
N THR A 40 -16.95 -4.17 -15.40
CA THR A 40 -17.77 -4.72 -14.31
C THR A 40 -16.93 -5.67 -13.45
N LYS A 41 -16.17 -6.57 -14.07
CA LYS A 41 -15.24 -7.49 -13.38
C LYS A 41 -14.12 -6.71 -12.66
N MET A 42 -13.52 -5.71 -13.32
CA MET A 42 -12.50 -4.84 -12.72
C MET A 42 -13.04 -4.07 -11.50
N ASN A 43 -14.27 -3.56 -11.54
CA ASN A 43 -14.91 -2.94 -10.38
C ASN A 43 -15.19 -3.94 -9.25
N LYS A 44 -15.60 -5.18 -9.57
CA LYS A 44 -15.78 -6.27 -8.58
C LYS A 44 -14.46 -6.59 -7.87
N LEU A 45 -13.36 -6.75 -8.62
CA LEU A 45 -12.00 -6.95 -8.09
C LEU A 45 -11.57 -5.80 -7.18
N LYS A 46 -11.66 -4.54 -7.67
CA LYS A 46 -11.37 -3.33 -6.90
C LYS A 46 -12.14 -3.30 -5.57
N ASN A 47 -13.43 -3.60 -5.59
CA ASN A 47 -14.27 -3.59 -4.39
C ASN A 47 -13.87 -4.68 -3.38
N ALA A 48 -13.44 -5.86 -3.84
CA ALA A 48 -12.90 -6.91 -2.96
C ALA A 48 -11.56 -6.52 -2.34
N ILE A 49 -10.66 -5.91 -3.11
CA ILE A 49 -9.40 -5.34 -2.58
C ILE A 49 -9.73 -4.29 -1.51
N GLN A 50 -10.67 -3.37 -1.77
CA GLN A 50 -11.10 -2.34 -0.81
C GLN A 50 -11.64 -2.89 0.52
N ASN A 51 -12.22 -4.09 0.49
CA ASN A 51 -12.79 -4.77 1.65
C ASN A 51 -11.79 -5.73 2.33
N ASN A 52 -10.52 -5.70 1.94
CA ASN A 52 -9.44 -6.54 2.49
C ASN A 52 -9.76 -8.05 2.36
N THR A 53 -10.37 -8.43 1.23
CA THR A 53 -10.76 -9.82 0.92
C THR A 53 -9.57 -10.75 0.66
N PHE A 54 -8.43 -10.20 0.23
CA PHE A 54 -7.25 -10.94 -0.21
C PHE A 54 -6.08 -10.78 0.77
N SER A 55 -5.32 -11.85 0.93
CA SER A 55 -3.99 -11.85 1.56
C SER A 55 -2.93 -11.14 0.71
N VAL A 56 -1.74 -10.91 1.29
CA VAL A 56 -0.62 -10.28 0.57
C VAL A 56 -0.16 -11.10 -0.63
N ASP A 57 -0.14 -12.43 -0.49
CA ASP A 57 0.28 -13.35 -1.55
C ASP A 57 -0.73 -13.36 -2.71
N GLU A 58 -2.03 -13.37 -2.40
CA GLU A 58 -3.10 -13.25 -3.41
C GLU A 58 -3.07 -11.88 -4.12
N LEU A 59 -2.77 -10.78 -3.42
CA LEU A 59 -2.57 -9.48 -4.05
C LEU A 59 -1.36 -9.47 -4.99
N SER A 60 -0.29 -10.20 -4.64
CA SER A 60 0.88 -10.41 -5.50
C SER A 60 0.53 -11.23 -6.75
N GLU A 61 -0.22 -12.32 -6.59
CA GLU A 61 -0.74 -13.15 -7.69
C GLU A 61 -1.62 -12.33 -8.64
N ILE A 62 -2.58 -11.56 -8.09
CA ILE A 62 -3.43 -10.64 -8.86
C ILE A 62 -2.56 -9.67 -9.65
N ARG A 63 -1.62 -8.96 -9.00
CA ARG A 63 -0.72 -8.00 -9.67
C ARG A 63 0.09 -8.68 -10.78
N LYS A 64 0.62 -9.89 -10.56
CA LYS A 64 1.32 -10.65 -11.59
C LYS A 64 0.39 -10.97 -12.77
N LYS A 65 -0.82 -11.45 -12.52
CA LYS A 65 -1.80 -11.77 -13.58
C LYS A 65 -2.21 -10.53 -14.38
N MET A 66 -2.35 -9.36 -13.74
CA MET A 66 -2.61 -8.09 -14.45
C MET A 66 -1.43 -7.67 -15.35
N SER A 67 -0.20 -8.03 -14.98
CA SER A 67 0.99 -7.84 -15.80
C SER A 67 1.05 -8.84 -16.96
N ASP A 68 0.81 -10.13 -16.69
CA ASP A 68 0.79 -11.19 -17.71
C ASP A 68 -0.30 -10.95 -18.78
N LEU A 69 -1.41 -10.31 -18.41
CA LEU A 69 -2.50 -9.91 -19.30
C LEU A 69 -2.27 -8.55 -20.01
N GLY A 70 -1.19 -7.82 -19.69
CA GLY A 70 -0.90 -6.50 -20.26
C GLY A 70 -1.74 -5.33 -19.72
N ILE A 71 -2.65 -5.56 -18.77
CA ILE A 71 -3.66 -4.59 -18.29
C ILE A 71 -3.26 -3.86 -16.99
N THR A 72 -1.95 -3.75 -16.75
CA THR A 72 -1.40 -3.14 -15.52
C THR A 72 -1.79 -1.67 -15.36
N LYS A 73 -1.98 -0.94 -16.47
CA LYS A 73 -2.40 0.46 -16.44
C LYS A 73 -3.82 0.59 -15.93
N GLU A 74 -4.75 -0.15 -16.52
CA GLU A 74 -6.18 -0.19 -16.21
C GLU A 74 -6.41 -0.65 -14.76
N TYR A 75 -5.64 -1.66 -14.31
CA TYR A 75 -5.63 -2.11 -12.93
C TYR A 75 -5.18 -1.01 -11.96
N ASN A 76 -4.03 -0.36 -12.18
CA ASN A 76 -3.58 0.74 -11.34
C ASN A 76 -4.58 1.92 -11.36
N GLU A 77 -5.17 2.24 -12.51
CA GLU A 77 -6.23 3.26 -12.64
C GLU A 77 -7.55 2.91 -11.93
N ALA A 78 -7.81 1.62 -11.70
CA ALA A 78 -8.89 1.17 -10.82
C ALA A 78 -8.50 1.30 -9.33
N LEU A 79 -7.28 0.89 -8.95
CA LEU A 79 -6.80 0.97 -7.57
C LEU A 79 -6.71 2.40 -7.02
N ILE A 80 -6.31 3.40 -7.81
CA ILE A 80 -6.26 4.79 -7.34
C ILE A 80 -7.65 5.38 -7.01
N LYS A 81 -8.74 4.69 -7.39
CA LYS A 81 -10.15 5.06 -7.12
C LYS A 81 -10.73 4.34 -5.91
N LEU A 82 -9.91 3.64 -5.11
CA LEU A 82 -10.33 3.04 -3.84
C LEU A 82 -10.69 4.13 -2.81
N ASP A 83 -11.69 3.84 -1.97
CA ASP A 83 -11.80 4.45 -0.66
C ASP A 83 -10.66 3.93 0.24
N PHE A 84 -9.54 4.66 0.21
CA PHE A 84 -8.38 4.36 1.04
C PHE A 84 -8.66 4.51 2.53
N GLY A 85 -9.63 5.33 2.95
CA GLY A 85 -10.04 5.44 4.34
C GLY A 85 -10.72 4.17 4.85
N LYS A 86 -11.58 3.56 4.02
CA LYS A 86 -12.14 2.23 4.30
C LYS A 86 -11.06 1.14 4.27
N TYR A 87 -10.25 1.11 3.20
CA TYR A 87 -9.21 0.10 3.00
C TYR A 87 -8.18 0.07 4.14
N LEU A 88 -7.65 1.24 4.53
CA LEU A 88 -6.67 1.36 5.62
C LEU A 88 -7.29 0.98 6.97
N ARG A 89 -8.57 1.35 7.22
CA ARG A 89 -9.27 0.94 8.44
C ARG A 89 -9.39 -0.58 8.57
N GLY A 90 -9.56 -1.29 7.46
CA GLY A 90 -9.57 -2.75 7.46
C GLY A 90 -8.19 -3.41 7.59
N LEU A 91 -7.10 -2.69 7.26
CA LEU A 91 -5.72 -3.14 7.45
C LEU A 91 -5.21 -2.94 8.89
N ILE A 92 -5.33 -1.72 9.43
CA ILE A 92 -4.65 -1.31 10.68
C ILE A 92 -5.60 -0.76 11.76
N GLY A 93 -6.92 -0.77 11.52
CA GLY A 93 -7.91 -0.21 12.43
C GLY A 93 -8.16 1.29 12.25
N ALA A 94 -8.95 1.86 13.16
CA ALA A 94 -9.35 3.27 13.13
C ALA A 94 -8.14 4.22 13.33
N PRO A 95 -8.22 5.47 12.84
CA PRO A 95 -7.21 6.49 13.14
C PRO A 95 -7.15 6.79 14.66
N PRO A 96 -6.01 7.29 15.17
CA PRO A 96 -5.89 7.70 16.57
C PRO A 96 -6.94 8.76 16.94
N THR A 97 -7.61 8.60 18.08
CA THR A 97 -8.72 9.47 18.51
C THR A 97 -8.35 10.95 18.64
N ALA A 98 -7.07 11.25 18.93
CA ALA A 98 -6.56 12.62 19.03
C ALA A 98 -6.12 13.24 17.68
N MET A 99 -6.17 12.48 16.58
CA MET A 99 -5.78 12.98 15.26
C MET A 99 -6.91 13.83 14.67
N ILE A 100 -6.63 15.12 14.45
CA ILE A 100 -7.57 16.05 13.80
C ILE A 100 -7.65 15.74 12.30
N ASP A 101 -8.89 15.71 11.78
CA ASP A 101 -9.18 15.51 10.34
C ASP A 101 -8.38 14.35 9.70
N PRO A 102 -8.47 13.11 10.24
CA PRO A 102 -7.60 12.01 9.83
C PRO A 102 -7.96 11.51 8.43
N HIS A 103 -6.93 11.28 7.61
CA HIS A 103 -7.07 10.64 6.30
C HIS A 103 -6.07 9.49 6.12
N ALA A 104 -6.42 8.56 5.22
CA ALA A 104 -5.49 7.55 4.76
C ALA A 104 -4.47 8.20 3.81
N HIS A 105 -3.25 8.32 4.30
CA HIS A 105 -2.14 9.00 3.65
C HIS A 105 -1.24 8.00 2.95
N HIS A 106 -0.91 8.29 1.69
CA HIS A 106 0.13 7.59 0.94
C HIS A 106 1.46 8.25 1.24
N ILE A 107 2.39 7.53 1.88
CA ILE A 107 3.71 8.06 2.26
C ILE A 107 4.45 8.50 1.00
N LEU A 108 4.86 7.57 0.14
CA LEU A 108 5.13 7.90 -1.26
C LEU A 108 3.80 8.07 -2.00
N PHE A 109 3.60 9.22 -2.65
CA PHE A 109 2.31 9.55 -3.26
C PHE A 109 1.91 8.56 -4.38
N LYS A 110 0.64 8.14 -4.39
CA LYS A 110 0.07 7.30 -5.46
C LYS A 110 0.04 7.97 -6.84
N LYS A 111 -0.02 9.30 -6.91
CA LYS A 111 -0.07 10.10 -8.15
C LYS A 111 0.41 11.54 -7.91
N GLY A 112 1.26 12.06 -8.80
CA GLY A 112 1.68 13.48 -8.79
C GLY A 112 0.71 14.40 -9.56
N LEU A 113 0.62 15.67 -9.16
CA LEU A 113 -0.31 16.65 -9.76
C LEU A 113 0.19 17.20 -11.10
N ARG A 114 1.50 17.42 -11.25
CA ARG A 114 2.17 17.98 -12.43
C ARG A 114 3.35 17.11 -12.84
N GLN A 115 3.85 17.27 -14.06
CA GLN A 115 4.93 16.45 -14.65
C GLN A 115 6.09 16.18 -13.68
N LYS A 116 6.73 17.21 -13.11
CA LYS A 116 7.88 17.02 -12.19
C LYS A 116 7.53 16.17 -10.96
N GLN A 117 6.33 16.30 -10.39
CA GLN A 117 5.86 15.42 -9.32
C GLN A 117 5.54 13.99 -9.83
N GLN A 118 5.07 13.84 -11.07
CA GLN A 118 4.76 12.53 -11.65
C GLN A 118 6.03 11.73 -11.97
N GLU A 119 7.08 12.41 -12.44
CA GLU A 119 8.42 11.83 -12.66
C GLU A 119 9.02 11.34 -11.33
N LEU A 120 9.00 12.20 -10.30
CA LEU A 120 9.42 11.86 -8.94
C LEU A 120 8.59 10.70 -8.35
N VAL A 121 7.27 10.73 -8.48
CA VAL A 121 6.41 9.60 -8.06
C VAL A 121 6.80 8.33 -8.80
N ARG A 122 6.98 8.35 -10.12
CA ARG A 122 7.38 7.17 -10.89
C ARG A 122 8.69 6.58 -10.37
N GLU A 123 9.71 7.42 -10.17
CA GLU A 123 11.02 7.00 -9.63
C GLU A 123 10.90 6.35 -8.25
N GLY A 124 10.20 6.98 -7.30
CA GLY A 124 9.96 6.39 -5.99
C GLY A 124 9.19 5.07 -6.07
N GLN A 125 8.22 4.96 -6.99
CA GLN A 125 7.42 3.75 -7.16
C GLN A 125 8.22 2.60 -7.80
N GLU A 126 9.20 2.92 -8.66
CA GLU A 126 10.15 1.95 -9.18
C GLU A 126 11.05 1.41 -8.05
N ILE A 127 11.56 2.29 -7.17
CA ILE A 127 12.32 1.89 -5.98
C ILE A 127 11.48 0.95 -5.09
N LEU A 128 10.26 1.31 -4.69
CA LEU A 128 9.42 0.45 -3.83
C LEU A 128 9.15 -0.94 -4.45
N ARG A 129 8.97 -1.01 -5.77
CA ARG A 129 8.76 -2.30 -6.47
C ARG A 129 9.99 -3.21 -6.43
N LYS A 130 11.23 -2.67 -6.42
CA LYS A 130 12.45 -3.49 -6.23
C LYS A 130 12.41 -4.30 -4.93
N TYR A 131 11.78 -3.75 -3.88
CA TYR A 131 11.65 -4.35 -2.55
C TYR A 131 10.34 -5.13 -2.35
N GLY A 132 9.56 -5.36 -3.42
CA GLY A 132 8.28 -6.06 -3.32
C GLY A 132 7.23 -5.30 -2.51
N ILE A 133 7.27 -3.96 -2.53
CA ILE A 133 6.29 -3.09 -1.86
C ILE A 133 5.38 -2.49 -2.95
N ASP A 134 4.07 -2.74 -2.84
CA ASP A 134 3.09 -2.12 -3.74
C ASP A 134 2.90 -0.64 -3.38
N PRO A 135 3.17 0.31 -4.29
CA PRO A 135 3.09 1.74 -3.97
C PRO A 135 1.67 2.29 -3.83
N ILE A 136 0.64 1.58 -4.29
CA ILE A 136 -0.76 2.04 -4.27
C ILE A 136 -1.53 1.41 -3.11
N ILE A 137 -1.38 0.11 -2.87
CA ILE A 137 -2.13 -0.65 -1.86
C ILE A 137 -1.25 -1.36 -0.82
N GLY A 138 0.08 -1.32 -0.91
CA GLY A 138 0.96 -1.93 0.09
C GLY A 138 0.74 -1.28 1.47
N LYS A 139 0.53 -2.11 2.50
CA LYS A 139 0.25 -1.62 3.87
C LYS A 139 1.38 -0.76 4.41
N GLU A 140 2.60 -1.02 3.94
CA GLU A 140 3.83 -0.33 4.33
C GLU A 140 3.94 1.09 3.75
N ASN A 141 3.20 1.42 2.69
CA ASN A 141 3.16 2.77 2.10
C ASN A 141 1.92 3.59 2.55
N LEU A 142 1.18 3.12 3.55
CA LEU A 142 -0.06 3.72 4.03
C LEU A 142 -0.02 4.00 5.53
N VAL A 143 -0.46 5.19 5.94
CA VAL A 143 -0.55 5.60 7.36
C VAL A 143 -1.78 6.49 7.58
N TRP A 144 -2.25 6.58 8.82
CA TRP A 144 -3.18 7.65 9.21
C TRP A 144 -2.39 8.94 9.43
N ALA A 145 -2.79 10.04 8.78
CA ALA A 145 -2.19 11.36 9.00
C ALA A 145 -3.27 12.46 9.08
N PRO A 146 -2.99 13.58 9.76
CA PRO A 146 -3.86 14.76 9.69
C PRO A 146 -3.92 15.26 8.24
N ASN A 147 -5.10 15.60 7.77
CA ASN A 147 -5.36 16.10 6.42
C ASN A 147 -5.20 17.62 6.35
N ARG A 148 -5.21 18.17 5.12
CA ARG A 148 -5.19 19.61 4.82
C ARG A 148 -3.95 20.38 5.34
N ILE A 149 -2.92 19.68 5.83
CA ILE A 149 -1.66 20.28 6.26
C ILE A 149 -0.88 20.81 5.04
N ALA A 150 -0.45 22.07 5.12
CA ALA A 150 0.33 22.71 4.07
C ALA A 150 1.67 21.97 3.83
N GLY A 151 2.08 21.82 2.57
CA GLY A 151 3.34 21.16 2.19
C GLY A 151 3.35 19.62 2.32
N GLN A 152 2.46 18.99 3.08
CA GLN A 152 2.39 17.52 3.26
C GLN A 152 2.22 16.75 1.92
N HIS A 153 1.51 17.35 0.96
CA HIS A 153 1.36 16.83 -0.41
C HIS A 153 2.18 17.63 -1.46
N GLY A 154 3.16 18.40 -1.00
CA GLY A 154 4.02 19.28 -1.79
C GLY A 154 5.17 18.55 -2.49
N ILE A 155 5.84 19.24 -3.41
CA ILE A 155 6.99 18.69 -4.14
C ILE A 155 8.23 18.51 -3.25
N GLU A 156 8.46 19.40 -2.29
CA GLU A 156 9.58 19.32 -1.33
C GLU A 156 9.46 18.08 -0.45
N ARG A 157 8.25 17.80 0.06
CA ARG A 157 7.96 16.58 0.83
C ARG A 157 8.21 15.32 0.00
N LEU A 158 7.77 15.31 -1.25
CA LEU A 158 8.01 14.19 -2.18
C LEU A 158 9.51 13.99 -2.47
N GLN A 159 10.28 15.07 -2.63
CA GLN A 159 11.73 15.01 -2.84
C GLN A 159 12.44 14.40 -1.63
N HIS A 160 12.17 14.90 -0.40
CA HIS A 160 12.70 14.34 0.85
C HIS A 160 12.43 12.84 0.97
N ILE A 161 11.20 12.42 0.66
CA ILE A 161 10.81 11.00 0.67
C ILE A 161 11.67 10.19 -0.31
N ILE A 162 11.80 10.66 -1.56
CA ILE A 162 12.58 9.95 -2.59
C ILE A 162 14.06 9.89 -2.25
N ASP A 163 14.63 10.96 -1.71
CA ASP A 163 16.04 11.00 -1.31
C ASP A 163 16.31 10.00 -0.17
N LYS A 164 15.38 9.83 0.77
CA LYS A 164 15.43 8.80 1.82
C LYS A 164 15.30 7.37 1.26
N LEU A 165 14.38 7.13 0.32
CA LEU A 165 14.25 5.82 -0.35
C LEU A 165 15.52 5.49 -1.16
N LYS A 166 16.09 6.47 -1.89
CA LYS A 166 17.35 6.33 -2.64
C LYS A 166 18.54 6.04 -1.74
N ALA A 167 18.61 6.65 -0.56
CA ALA A 167 19.67 6.36 0.41
C ALA A 167 19.62 4.88 0.84
N VAL A 168 18.44 4.35 1.17
CA VAL A 168 18.28 2.92 1.47
C VAL A 168 18.68 2.04 0.28
N ASP A 169 18.23 2.39 -0.94
CA ASP A 169 18.54 1.62 -2.15
C ASP A 169 20.05 1.58 -2.47
N SER A 170 20.75 2.70 -2.27
CA SER A 170 22.18 2.85 -2.62
C SER A 170 23.13 2.13 -1.63
N PHE A 171 22.74 1.98 -0.37
CA PHE A 171 23.59 1.39 0.69
C PHE A 171 23.26 -0.08 0.98
N GLY A 172 22.91 -0.87 -0.05
CA GLY A 172 22.58 -2.29 0.12
C GLY A 172 21.34 -2.47 0.99
N GLY A 173 20.25 -1.82 0.58
CA GLY A 173 18.94 -1.91 1.22
C GLY A 173 18.43 -3.35 1.26
N THR A 174 17.64 -3.66 2.28
CA THR A 174 16.79 -4.86 2.30
C THR A 174 15.34 -4.41 2.34
N ARG A 175 14.38 -5.32 2.13
CA ARG A 175 12.96 -5.00 2.24
C ARG A 175 12.62 -4.43 3.62
N GLU A 176 13.22 -5.00 4.67
CA GLU A 176 13.02 -4.61 6.06
C GLU A 176 13.48 -3.17 6.30
N LYS A 177 14.68 -2.81 5.82
CA LYS A 177 15.18 -1.42 5.89
C LYS A 177 14.29 -0.43 5.11
N MET A 178 13.74 -0.86 3.97
CA MET A 178 12.83 -0.02 3.18
C MET A 178 11.49 0.20 3.89
N VAL A 179 10.95 -0.84 4.54
CA VAL A 179 9.74 -0.75 5.37
C VAL A 179 9.98 0.09 6.63
N GLU A 180 11.15 -0.03 7.27
CA GLU A 180 11.55 0.81 8.40
C GLU A 180 11.64 2.30 7.98
N MET A 181 12.24 2.59 6.82
CA MET A 181 12.29 3.95 6.30
C MET A 181 10.90 4.52 5.97
N LEU A 182 10.01 3.71 5.37
CA LEU A 182 8.62 4.12 5.16
C LEU A 182 7.90 4.38 6.49
N LYS A 183 8.12 3.55 7.52
CA LYS A 183 7.56 3.78 8.87
C LYS A 183 7.98 5.14 9.42
N LEU A 184 9.27 5.47 9.38
CA LEU A 184 9.79 6.77 9.82
C LEU A 184 9.17 7.95 9.03
N LEU A 185 9.09 7.83 7.71
CA LEU A 185 8.46 8.84 6.83
C LEU A 185 6.94 8.98 7.07
N GLY A 186 6.28 7.90 7.51
CA GLY A 186 4.88 7.88 7.92
C GLY A 186 4.66 8.51 9.29
N GLU A 187 5.55 8.27 10.26
CA GLU A 187 5.56 8.93 11.57
C GLU A 187 5.77 10.44 11.42
N GLU A 188 6.73 10.87 10.58
CA GLU A 188 6.90 12.27 10.19
C GLU A 188 5.58 12.85 9.66
N ALA A 189 4.94 12.21 8.67
CA ALA A 189 3.70 12.68 8.05
C ALA A 189 2.50 12.74 9.03
N ALA A 190 2.40 11.77 9.95
CA ALA A 190 1.38 11.71 11.00
C ALA A 190 1.58 12.76 12.10
N SER A 191 2.81 13.27 12.27
CA SER A 191 3.17 14.27 13.28
C SER A 191 3.05 15.73 12.83
N MET A 192 2.86 15.98 11.52
CA MET A 192 2.76 17.33 10.95
C MET A 192 1.53 18.09 11.49
N LYS A 193 1.63 19.41 11.59
CA LYS A 193 0.61 20.33 12.13
C LYS A 193 0.56 21.61 11.30
#